data_AF-A0A961T8C3-F1
#
_entry.id   AF-A0A961T8C3-F1
#
_cell.length_a   1.000
_cell.length_b   1.000
_cell.length_c   1.000
_cell.angle_alpha   90.00
_cell.angle_beta   90.00
_cell.angle_gamma   90.00
#
_symmetry.space_group_name_H-M   'P 1'
#
loop_
_entity.id
_entity.type
_entity.pdbx_description
1 polymer ?
#
loop_
_entity_poly.entity_id
_entity_poly.type
_entity_poly.pdbx_seq_one_letter_code
_entity_poly.pdbx_strand_id
1 'polypeptide(L)'
;GLMTLSGAWDKLRTDPILRMMVIAVAFYGMSTFEGPMMSIKAVNSLSHYTDWTIGHVHSGALGWNGMISFGALYFLVPRLWKRERLYSLRLVNWHFWLATLGIVVYAAVMWVSGIMQGLMWREYDAEGFLVYSFAESVAAMHPYYVLRMIGGAMYLTGALVMAWNIAMTILGHERAEKPLDAPAMQPAE
;
A
#
# COMPACT_ATOMS: atom_id res chain seq x y z
N GLY A 1 -9.06 -1.14 16.86
CA GLY A 1 -8.91 -1.59 15.47
C GLY A 1 -8.61 -3.07 15.42
N LEU A 2 -7.33 -3.45 15.48
CA LEU A 2 -6.90 -4.86 15.35
C LEU A 2 -7.46 -5.79 16.44
N MET A 3 -7.58 -5.31 17.69
CA MET A 3 -8.14 -6.10 18.80
C MET A 3 -9.61 -6.49 18.60
N THR A 4 -10.36 -5.79 17.74
CA THR A 4 -11.74 -6.17 17.38
C THR A 4 -11.78 -7.48 16.58
N LEU A 5 -10.66 -7.90 16.00
CA LEU A 5 -10.50 -9.18 15.30
C LEU A 5 -9.92 -10.28 16.20
N SER A 6 -9.73 -10.02 17.49
CA SER A 6 -9.33 -11.06 18.44
C SER A 6 -10.33 -12.21 18.42
N GLY A 7 -9.85 -13.43 18.15
CA GLY A 7 -10.69 -14.62 17.98
C GLY A 7 -11.26 -14.83 16.57
N ALA A 8 -11.01 -13.94 15.61
CA ALA A 8 -11.49 -14.04 14.22
C ALA A 8 -10.35 -13.92 13.17
N TRP A 9 -9.10 -14.17 13.58
CA TRP A 9 -7.92 -14.09 12.71
C TRP A 9 -7.94 -15.14 11.58
N ASP A 10 -8.64 -16.24 11.76
CA ASP A 10 -8.89 -17.25 10.73
C ASP A 10 -9.59 -16.67 9.49
N LYS A 11 -10.47 -15.68 9.68
CA LYS A 11 -11.20 -15.00 8.59
C LYS A 11 -10.30 -14.21 7.66
N LEU A 12 -9.08 -13.87 8.08
CA LEU A 12 -8.11 -13.26 7.17
C LEU A 12 -7.73 -14.21 6.05
N ARG A 13 -7.86 -15.53 6.20
CA ARG A 13 -7.58 -16.46 5.10
C ARG A 13 -8.72 -16.52 4.10
N THR A 14 -9.94 -16.26 4.53
CA THR A 14 -11.13 -16.50 3.71
C THR A 14 -11.74 -15.21 3.13
N ASP A 15 -11.60 -14.08 3.83
CA ASP A 15 -12.19 -12.79 3.45
C ASP A 15 -11.13 -11.76 3.01
N PRO A 16 -10.97 -11.51 1.70
CA PRO A 16 -10.01 -10.53 1.20
C PRO A 16 -10.40 -9.08 1.51
N ILE A 17 -11.68 -8.77 1.77
CA ILE A 17 -12.12 -7.44 2.22
C ILE A 17 -11.55 -7.18 3.61
N LEU A 18 -11.65 -8.18 4.49
CA LEU A 18 -11.09 -8.09 5.83
C LEU A 18 -9.55 -7.94 5.81
N ARG A 19 -8.87 -8.64 4.89
CA ARG A 19 -7.41 -8.43 4.67
C ARG A 19 -7.08 -6.98 4.35
N MET A 20 -7.85 -6.33 3.47
CA MET A 20 -7.64 -4.92 3.13
C MET A 20 -7.81 -4.02 4.36
N MET A 21 -8.84 -4.24 5.16
CA MET A 21 -9.09 -3.44 6.37
C MET A 21 -7.99 -3.61 7.42
N VAL A 22 -7.46 -4.83 7.59
CA VAL A 22 -6.35 -5.10 8.52
C VAL A 22 -5.06 -4.44 8.07
N ILE A 23 -4.70 -4.59 6.79
CA ILE A 23 -3.52 -3.92 6.23
C ILE A 23 -3.66 -2.40 6.31
N ALA A 24 -4.87 -1.87 6.13
CA ALA A 24 -5.13 -0.44 6.32
C ALA A 24 -4.72 0.00 7.73
N VAL A 25 -5.23 -0.66 8.77
CA VAL A 25 -4.91 -0.31 10.16
C VAL A 25 -3.41 -0.49 10.46
N ALA A 26 -2.74 -1.45 9.82
CA ALA A 26 -1.29 -1.60 9.95
C ALA A 26 -0.52 -0.39 9.39
N PHE A 27 -0.86 0.08 8.19
CA PHE A 27 -0.26 1.29 7.59
C PHE A 27 -0.64 2.57 8.32
N TYR A 28 -1.84 2.62 8.92
CA TYR A 28 -2.20 3.69 9.84
C TYR A 28 -1.27 3.72 11.04
N GLY A 29 -1.08 2.57 11.71
CA GLY A 29 -0.15 2.45 12.84
C GLY A 29 1.27 2.85 12.46
N MET A 30 1.77 2.38 11.32
CA MET A 30 3.10 2.75 10.79
C MET A 30 3.22 4.26 10.54
N SER A 31 2.31 4.86 9.76
CA SER A 31 2.38 6.28 9.42
C SER A 31 2.19 7.17 10.65
N THR A 32 1.27 6.83 11.54
CA THR A 32 1.08 7.56 12.82
C THR A 32 2.20 7.35 13.84
N PHE A 33 3.09 6.38 13.63
CA PHE A 33 4.36 6.27 14.36
C PHE A 33 5.48 7.08 13.68
N GLU A 34 5.59 6.97 12.36
CA GLU A 34 6.59 7.66 11.55
C GLU A 34 6.44 9.19 11.60
N GLY A 35 5.21 9.71 11.55
CA GLY A 35 4.94 11.15 11.59
C GLY A 35 5.51 11.83 12.84
N PRO A 36 5.21 11.34 14.05
CA PRO A 36 5.85 11.80 15.28
C PRO A 36 7.38 11.70 15.25
N MET A 37 7.95 10.61 14.73
CA MET A 37 9.41 10.48 14.59
C MET A 37 9.98 11.59 13.69
N MET A 38 9.36 11.86 12.54
CA MET A 38 9.75 12.93 11.61
C MET A 38 9.51 14.35 12.15
N SER A 39 8.73 14.51 13.22
CA SER A 39 8.52 15.80 13.90
C SER A 39 9.64 16.15 14.88
N ILE A 40 10.47 15.17 15.25
CA ILE A 40 11.65 15.39 16.10
C ILE A 40 12.71 16.13 15.29
N LYS A 41 13.18 17.28 15.77
CA LYS A 41 14.14 18.15 15.05
C LYS A 41 15.33 17.40 14.45
N ALA A 42 15.92 16.45 15.20
CA ALA A 42 17.05 15.67 14.72
C ALA A 42 16.70 14.82 13.49
N VAL A 43 15.54 14.15 13.50
CA VAL A 43 15.05 13.35 12.37
C VAL A 43 14.58 14.25 11.24
N ASN A 44 13.85 15.32 11.57
CA ASN A 44 13.36 16.29 10.60
C ASN A 44 14.50 16.96 9.83
N SER A 45 15.65 17.17 10.48
CA SER A 45 16.84 17.69 9.80
C SER A 45 17.21 16.86 8.57
N LEU A 46 16.93 15.54 8.58
CA LEU A 46 17.19 14.58 7.50
C LEU A 46 15.98 14.35 6.58
N SER A 47 14.78 14.30 7.13
CA SER A 47 13.57 13.98 6.35
C SER A 47 12.95 15.17 5.63
N HIS A 48 13.25 16.40 6.07
CA HIS A 48 12.69 17.61 5.48
C HIS A 48 13.24 17.85 4.08
N TYR A 49 12.35 18.25 3.16
CA TYR A 49 12.61 18.39 1.72
C TYR A 49 13.04 17.13 0.96
N THR A 50 13.15 15.97 1.60
CA THR A 50 13.48 14.72 0.93
C THR A 50 12.25 13.89 0.57
N ASP A 51 12.47 12.89 -0.27
CA ASP A 51 11.47 11.91 -0.67
C ASP A 51 10.93 11.07 0.50
N TRP A 52 11.57 11.13 1.67
CA TRP A 52 11.03 10.52 2.89
C TRP A 52 9.64 11.09 3.21
N THR A 53 9.47 12.41 3.11
CA THR A 53 8.15 13.04 3.34
C THR A 53 7.10 12.50 2.36
N ILE A 54 7.49 12.25 1.11
CA ILE A 54 6.60 11.66 0.10
C ILE A 54 6.28 10.20 0.44
N GLY A 55 7.27 9.43 0.91
CA GLY A 55 7.07 8.07 1.42
C GLY A 55 6.05 8.03 2.56
N HIS A 56 6.21 8.90 3.57
CA HIS A 56 5.30 9.04 4.69
C HIS A 56 3.87 9.34 4.25
N VAL A 57 3.70 10.34 3.36
CA VAL A 57 2.40 10.72 2.81
C VAL A 57 1.74 9.54 2.11
N HIS A 58 2.47 8.79 1.27
CA HIS A 58 1.88 7.68 0.52
C HIS A 58 1.59 6.46 1.40
N SER A 59 2.41 6.19 2.42
CA SER A 59 2.11 5.18 3.44
C SER A 59 0.75 5.44 4.12
N GLY A 60 0.45 6.70 4.44
CA GLY A 60 -0.87 7.10 4.95
C GLY A 60 -1.97 7.14 3.88
N ALA A 61 -1.71 7.74 2.73
CA ALA A 61 -2.70 7.96 1.69
C ALA A 61 -3.13 6.66 0.98
N LEU A 62 -2.16 5.84 0.54
CA LEU A 62 -2.43 4.60 -0.17
C LEU A 62 -2.58 3.43 0.80
N GLY A 63 -1.68 3.34 1.78
CA GLY A 63 -1.64 2.23 2.73
C GLY A 63 -2.78 2.25 3.73
N TRP A 64 -3.14 3.42 4.28
CA TRP A 64 -4.28 3.56 5.20
C TRP A 64 -5.57 3.99 4.47
N ASN A 65 -5.64 5.23 3.99
CA ASN A 65 -6.89 5.81 3.46
C ASN A 65 -7.43 5.00 2.28
N GLY A 66 -6.59 4.70 1.29
CA GLY A 66 -6.99 3.92 0.13
C GLY A 66 -7.47 2.52 0.52
N MET A 67 -6.70 1.77 1.29
CA MET A 67 -7.05 0.39 1.69
C MET A 67 -8.35 0.32 2.51
N ILE A 68 -8.55 1.23 3.47
CA ILE A 68 -9.79 1.23 4.28
C ILE A 68 -11.00 1.62 3.43
N SER A 69 -10.87 2.61 2.54
CA SER A 69 -11.92 3.02 1.63
C SER A 69 -12.27 1.92 0.62
N PHE A 70 -11.27 1.21 0.09
CA PHE A 70 -11.51 0.07 -0.80
C PHE A 70 -12.27 -1.05 -0.10
N GLY A 71 -11.85 -1.42 1.11
CA GLY A 71 -12.56 -2.42 1.93
C GLY A 71 -14.00 -2.02 2.20
N ALA A 72 -14.23 -0.75 2.59
CA ALA A 72 -15.56 -0.22 2.82
C ALA A 72 -16.44 -0.26 1.55
N LEU A 73 -15.90 0.13 0.39
CA LEU A 73 -16.64 0.08 -0.87
C LEU A 73 -16.99 -1.35 -1.27
N TYR A 74 -16.07 -2.31 -1.15
CA TYR A 74 -16.38 -3.72 -1.42
C TYR A 74 -17.47 -4.27 -0.50
N PHE A 75 -17.52 -3.81 0.75
CA PHE A 75 -18.59 -4.20 1.67
C PHE A 75 -19.93 -3.53 1.33
N LEU A 76 -19.93 -2.24 0.97
CA LEU A 76 -21.14 -1.43 0.80
C LEU A 76 -21.81 -1.64 -0.56
N VAL A 77 -21.05 -1.73 -1.65
CA VAL A 77 -21.58 -1.81 -3.02
C VAL A 77 -22.66 -2.89 -3.19
N PRO A 78 -22.45 -4.17 -2.84
CA PRO A 78 -23.50 -5.17 -3.02
C PRO A 78 -24.76 -4.86 -2.20
N ARG A 79 -24.61 -4.29 -1.00
CA ARG A 79 -25.75 -3.92 -0.13
C ARG A 79 -26.57 -2.77 -0.71
N LEU A 80 -25.89 -1.72 -1.18
CA LEU A 80 -26.55 -0.54 -1.76
C LEU A 80 -27.26 -0.87 -3.08
N TRP A 81 -26.71 -1.79 -3.88
CA TRP A 81 -27.32 -2.26 -5.13
C TRP A 81 -28.18 -3.52 -4.98
N LYS A 82 -28.49 -3.94 -3.74
CA LYS A 82 -29.33 -5.11 -3.43
C LYS A 82 -28.87 -6.40 -4.17
N ARG A 83 -27.55 -6.60 -4.23
CA ARG A 83 -26.90 -7.80 -4.78
C ARG A 83 -26.55 -8.75 -3.63
N GLU A 84 -26.68 -10.06 -3.88
CA GLU A 84 -26.35 -11.08 -2.89
C GLU A 84 -24.85 -11.11 -2.57
N ARG A 85 -24.01 -10.87 -3.58
CA ARG A 85 -22.54 -10.85 -3.47
C ARG A 85 -21.89 -9.95 -4.51
N LEU A 86 -20.58 -9.71 -4.34
CA LEU A 86 -19.73 -9.11 -5.38
C LEU A 86 -19.57 -10.06 -6.58
N TYR A 87 -19.33 -9.49 -7.75
CA TYR A 87 -19.08 -10.22 -8.99
C TYR A 87 -17.99 -11.30 -8.86
N SER A 88 -16.84 -10.97 -8.26
CA SER A 88 -15.76 -11.92 -7.97
C SER A 88 -14.98 -11.54 -6.71
N LEU A 89 -14.88 -12.47 -5.76
CA LEU A 89 -14.00 -12.34 -4.59
C LEU A 89 -12.52 -12.55 -4.96
N ARG A 90 -12.23 -13.32 -6.00
CA ARG A 90 -10.86 -13.52 -6.48
C ARG A 90 -10.26 -12.23 -7.04
N LEU A 91 -11.05 -11.41 -7.71
CA LEU A 91 -10.62 -10.08 -8.15
C LEU A 91 -10.34 -9.15 -6.98
N VAL A 92 -11.10 -9.24 -5.87
CA VAL A 92 -10.78 -8.52 -4.62
C VAL A 92 -9.42 -8.97 -4.08
N ASN A 93 -9.15 -10.27 -4.07
CA ASN A 93 -7.85 -10.79 -3.64
C ASN A 93 -6.69 -10.33 -4.56
N TRP A 94 -6.90 -10.28 -5.87
CA TRP A 94 -5.91 -9.71 -6.81
C TRP A 94 -5.67 -8.23 -6.55
N HIS A 95 -6.73 -7.46 -6.36
CA HIS A 95 -6.62 -6.05 -6.00
C HIS A 95 -5.84 -5.88 -4.69
N PHE A 96 -6.15 -6.68 -3.65
CA PHE A 96 -5.42 -6.67 -2.39
C PHE A 96 -3.91 -6.84 -2.59
N TRP A 97 -3.47 -7.83 -3.37
CA TRP A 97 -2.04 -8.07 -3.60
C TRP A 97 -1.38 -6.98 -4.45
N LEU A 98 -2.04 -6.51 -5.51
CA LEU A 98 -1.54 -5.42 -6.34
C LEU A 98 -1.38 -4.13 -5.54
N ALA A 99 -2.38 -3.77 -4.73
CA ALA A 99 -2.34 -2.60 -3.87
C ALA A 99 -1.26 -2.74 -2.78
N THR A 100 -1.21 -3.89 -2.09
CA THR A 100 -0.26 -4.12 -0.99
C THR A 100 1.18 -4.12 -1.49
N LEU A 101 1.48 -4.87 -2.56
CA LEU A 101 2.84 -4.90 -3.11
C LEU A 101 3.22 -3.54 -3.71
N GLY A 102 2.28 -2.86 -4.37
CA GLY A 102 2.47 -1.52 -4.91
C GLY A 102 2.87 -0.50 -3.83
N ILE A 103 2.16 -0.45 -2.70
CA ILE A 103 2.49 0.47 -1.61
C ILE A 103 3.77 0.07 -0.88
N VAL A 104 4.06 -1.22 -0.69
CA VAL A 104 5.32 -1.67 -0.06
C VAL A 104 6.52 -1.24 -0.90
N VAL A 105 6.45 -1.44 -2.22
CA VAL A 105 7.50 -0.98 -3.15
C VAL A 105 7.63 0.55 -3.09
N TYR A 106 6.50 1.27 -3.14
CA TYR A 106 6.52 2.73 -3.09
C TYR A 106 7.18 3.26 -1.81
N ALA A 107 6.74 2.76 -0.64
CA ALA A 107 7.24 3.20 0.66
C ALA A 107 8.73 2.87 0.83
N ALA A 108 9.14 1.64 0.52
CA ALA A 108 10.54 1.21 0.64
C ALA A 108 11.49 2.06 -0.22
N VAL A 109 11.10 2.34 -1.47
CA VAL A 109 11.90 3.12 -2.40
C VAL A 109 12.03 4.58 -1.94
N MET A 110 10.95 5.17 -1.43
CA MET A 110 10.95 6.55 -0.91
C MET A 110 11.72 6.71 0.40
N TRP A 111 11.75 5.69 1.27
CA TRP A 111 12.63 5.71 2.43
C TRP A 111 14.10 5.70 2.03
N VAL A 112 14.49 4.81 1.12
CA VAL A 112 15.88 4.74 0.67
C VAL A 112 16.29 6.03 -0.04
N SER A 113 15.46 6.55 -0.97
CA SER A 113 15.78 7.79 -1.68
C SER A 113 15.79 9.00 -0.75
N GLY A 114 14.87 9.06 0.21
CA GLY A 114 14.80 10.15 1.19
C GLY A 114 16.01 10.21 2.11
N ILE A 115 16.44 9.06 2.63
CA ILE A 115 17.68 8.96 3.43
C ILE A 115 18.88 9.34 2.56
N MET A 116 18.95 8.83 1.33
CA MET A 116 20.07 9.11 0.42
C MET A 116 20.19 10.60 0.09
N GLN A 117 19.09 11.28 -0.25
CA GLN A 117 19.08 12.75 -0.45
C GLN A 117 19.54 13.48 0.80
N GLY A 118 18.97 13.14 1.96
CA GLY A 118 19.27 13.81 3.20
C GLY A 118 20.74 13.67 3.60
N LEU A 119 21.35 12.50 3.35
CA LEU A 119 22.78 12.25 3.57
C LEU A 119 23.65 12.98 2.54
N MET A 120 23.35 12.86 1.25
CA MET A 120 24.12 13.53 0.20
C MET A 120 24.16 15.06 0.39
N TRP A 121 23.06 15.68 0.82
CA TRP A 121 22.99 17.13 1.02
C TRP A 121 23.72 17.64 2.27
N ARG A 122 24.11 16.76 3.20
CA ARG A 122 24.81 17.13 4.45
C ARG A 122 26.22 16.57 4.56
N GLU A 123 26.68 15.84 3.55
CA GLU A 123 27.98 15.18 3.58
C GLU A 123 29.08 16.21 3.35
N TYR A 124 30.01 16.31 4.30
CA TYR A 124 31.19 17.16 4.22
C TYR A 124 32.45 16.30 4.16
N ASP A 125 33.41 16.69 3.33
CA ASP A 125 34.74 16.05 3.29
C ASP A 125 35.60 16.46 4.50
N ALA A 126 36.83 15.95 4.55
CA ALA A 126 37.77 16.24 5.64
C ALA A 126 38.17 17.72 5.68
N GLU A 127 38.05 18.42 4.55
CA GLU A 127 38.36 19.83 4.35
C GLU A 127 37.16 20.75 4.65
N GLY A 128 35.96 20.20 4.87
CA GLY A 128 34.74 20.92 5.20
C GLY A 128 33.96 21.44 3.99
N PHE A 129 34.24 20.95 2.78
CA PHE A 129 33.43 21.22 1.59
C PHE A 129 32.31 20.18 1.43
N LEU A 130 31.24 20.56 0.74
CA LEU A 130 30.15 19.63 0.41
C LEU A 130 30.65 18.60 -0.61
N VAL A 131 30.48 17.32 -0.28
CA VAL A 131 30.95 16.20 -1.12
C VAL A 131 30.16 16.10 -2.43
N TYR A 132 28.85 16.36 -2.37
CA TYR A 132 27.96 16.20 -3.51
C TYR A 132 27.35 17.53 -3.94
N SER A 133 27.35 17.79 -5.24
CA SER A 133 26.51 18.82 -5.83
C SER A 133 25.03 18.41 -5.82
N PHE A 134 24.14 19.40 -5.87
CA PHE A 134 22.71 19.12 -5.96
C PHE A 134 22.36 18.30 -7.21
N ALA A 135 23.00 18.57 -8.35
CA ALA A 135 22.77 17.85 -9.59
C ALA A 135 23.09 16.35 -9.48
N GLU A 136 24.16 15.98 -8.77
CA GLU A 136 24.51 14.59 -8.51
C GLU A 136 23.46 13.90 -7.64
N SER A 137 22.93 14.59 -6.63
CA SER A 137 21.84 14.04 -5.81
C SER A 137 20.58 13.77 -6.66
N VAL A 138 20.22 14.66 -7.58
CA VAL A 138 19.08 14.48 -8.49
C VAL A 138 19.31 13.31 -9.44
N ALA A 139 20.50 13.21 -10.03
CA ALA A 139 20.86 12.10 -10.91
C ALA A 139 20.77 10.75 -10.19
N ALA A 140 21.23 10.70 -8.93
CA ALA A 140 21.18 9.50 -8.11
C ALA A 140 19.74 9.06 -7.75
N MET A 141 18.76 9.97 -7.76
CA MET A 141 17.36 9.64 -7.48
C MET A 141 16.59 9.01 -8.64
N HIS A 142 17.06 9.14 -9.87
CA HIS A 142 16.35 8.66 -11.04
C HIS A 142 15.86 7.19 -10.95
N PRO A 143 16.67 6.19 -10.56
CA PRO A 143 16.19 4.82 -10.42
C PRO A 143 15.05 4.67 -9.40
N TYR A 144 15.09 5.45 -8.31
CA TYR A 144 14.04 5.46 -7.30
C TYR A 144 12.72 6.04 -7.84
N TYR A 145 12.79 7.06 -8.71
CA TYR A 145 11.58 7.58 -9.36
C TYR A 145 10.93 6.58 -10.31
N VAL A 146 11.72 5.77 -11.02
CA VAL A 146 11.20 4.69 -11.86
C VAL A 146 10.53 3.61 -11.01
N LEU A 147 11.18 3.17 -9.93
CA LEU A 147 10.61 2.16 -9.03
C LEU A 147 9.34 2.66 -8.31
N ARG A 148 9.31 3.94 -7.93
CA ARG A 148 8.12 4.60 -7.39
C ARG A 148 6.96 4.56 -8.38
N MET A 149 7.23 4.86 -9.64
CA MET A 149 6.24 4.81 -10.71
C MET A 149 5.70 3.38 -10.88
N ILE A 150 6.56 2.36 -10.86
CA ILE A 150 6.15 0.96 -10.93
C ILE A 150 5.24 0.60 -9.75
N GLY A 151 5.62 0.93 -8.51
CA GLY A 151 4.79 0.68 -7.32
C GLY A 151 3.42 1.38 -7.41
N GLY A 152 3.40 2.63 -7.87
CA GLY A 152 2.17 3.39 -8.11
C GLY A 152 1.30 2.80 -9.21
N ALA A 153 1.90 2.33 -10.31
CA ALA A 153 1.20 1.69 -11.42
C ALA A 153 0.57 0.35 -11.00
N MET A 154 1.23 -0.42 -10.15
CA MET A 154 0.67 -1.64 -9.55
C MET A 154 -0.58 -1.33 -8.73
N TYR A 155 -0.49 -0.30 -7.86
CA TYR A 155 -1.62 0.16 -7.05
C TYR A 155 -2.80 0.63 -7.93
N LEU A 156 -2.51 1.44 -8.95
CA LEU A 156 -3.52 1.92 -9.91
C LEU A 156 -4.17 0.76 -10.67
N THR A 157 -3.39 -0.23 -11.11
CA THR A 157 -3.92 -1.44 -11.76
C THR A 157 -4.88 -2.18 -10.83
N GLY A 158 -4.56 -2.26 -9.54
CA GLY A 158 -5.47 -2.78 -8.52
C GLY A 158 -6.80 -2.00 -8.45
N ALA A 159 -6.74 -0.67 -8.46
CA ALA A 159 -7.93 0.18 -8.47
C ALA A 159 -8.77 0.00 -9.75
N LEU A 160 -8.15 -0.23 -10.90
CA LEU A 160 -8.86 -0.56 -12.14
C LEU A 160 -9.57 -1.91 -12.06
N VAL A 161 -8.92 -2.93 -11.45
CA VAL A 161 -9.55 -4.23 -11.16
C VAL A 161 -10.76 -4.05 -10.23
N MET A 162 -10.67 -3.16 -9.24
CA MET A 162 -11.80 -2.80 -8.39
C MET A 162 -12.94 -2.16 -9.16
N ALA A 163 -12.65 -1.14 -9.97
CA ALA A 163 -13.65 -0.45 -10.77
C ALA A 163 -14.42 -1.43 -11.67
N TRP A 164 -13.70 -2.34 -12.33
CA TRP A 164 -14.30 -3.41 -13.12
C TRP A 164 -15.19 -4.34 -12.28
N ASN A 165 -14.69 -4.84 -11.14
CA ASN A 165 -15.43 -5.76 -10.28
C ASN A 165 -16.73 -5.12 -9.75
N ILE A 166 -16.66 -3.84 -9.34
CA ILE A 166 -17.80 -3.06 -8.89
C ILE A 166 -18.79 -2.83 -10.02
N ALA A 167 -18.33 -2.43 -11.21
CA ALA A 167 -19.20 -2.23 -12.37
C ALA A 167 -19.99 -3.50 -12.72
N MET A 168 -19.31 -4.65 -12.78
CA MET A 168 -19.96 -5.94 -13.05
C MET A 168 -20.96 -6.33 -11.94
N THR A 169 -20.66 -6.02 -10.69
CA THR A 169 -21.58 -6.23 -9.55
C THR A 169 -22.83 -5.36 -9.70
N ILE A 170 -22.66 -4.07 -10.03
CA ILE A 170 -23.77 -3.13 -10.23
C ILE A 170 -24.67 -3.59 -11.39
N LEU A 171 -24.08 -4.07 -12.48
CA LEU A 171 -24.79 -4.63 -13.63
C LEU A 171 -25.51 -5.95 -13.32
N GLY A 172 -25.17 -6.61 -12.20
CA GLY A 172 -25.82 -7.85 -11.78
C GLY A 172 -25.23 -9.10 -12.40
N HIS A 173 -24.02 -9.00 -12.95
CA HIS A 173 -23.30 -10.17 -13.37
C HIS A 173 -22.74 -10.89 -12.15
N GLU A 174 -22.70 -12.21 -12.26
CA GLU A 174 -22.08 -13.07 -11.28
C GLU A 174 -21.08 -13.99 -11.96
N ARG A 175 -19.85 -14.01 -11.46
CA ARG A 175 -18.85 -14.94 -11.97
C ARG A 175 -19.00 -16.29 -11.27
N ALA A 176 -19.11 -17.35 -12.05
CA ALA A 176 -18.98 -18.71 -11.56
C ALA A 176 -17.50 -19.01 -11.28
N GLU A 177 -17.13 -19.07 -10.01
CA GLU A 177 -15.76 -19.32 -9.57
C GLU A 177 -15.73 -20.45 -8.54
N LYS A 178 -14.68 -21.29 -8.58
CA LYS A 178 -14.39 -22.21 -7.48
C LYS A 178 -14.14 -21.40 -6.18
N PRO A 179 -14.62 -21.88 -5.02
CA PRO A 179 -14.33 -21.27 -3.73
C PRO A 179 -12.84 -21.03 -3.55
N LEU A 180 -12.47 -19.91 -2.94
CA LEU A 180 -11.07 -19.53 -2.70
C LEU A 180 -10.32 -20.56 -1.84
N ASP A 181 -11.04 -21.29 -0.99
CA ASP A 181 -10.50 -22.30 -0.06
C ASP A 181 -10.84 -23.75 -0.46
N ALA A 182 -10.93 -24.07 -1.77
CA ALA A 182 -11.02 -25.47 -2.15
C ALA A 182 -9.79 -26.22 -1.60
N PRO A 183 -9.94 -27.18 -0.67
CA PRO A 183 -8.81 -27.94 -0.18
C PRO A 183 -8.09 -28.57 -1.36
N ALA A 184 -6.77 -28.42 -1.42
CA ALA A 184 -5.96 -29.22 -2.34
C ALA A 184 -6.31 -30.67 -2.03
N MET A 185 -6.92 -31.37 -3.00
CA MET A 185 -7.15 -32.80 -2.87
C MET A 185 -5.78 -33.43 -2.66
N GLN A 186 -5.46 -33.79 -1.42
CA GLN A 186 -4.32 -34.65 -1.14
C GLN A 186 -4.62 -35.98 -1.83
N PRO A 187 -3.76 -36.44 -2.75
CA PRO A 187 -3.84 -37.82 -3.20
C PRO A 187 -3.73 -38.69 -1.93
N ALA A 188 -4.69 -39.60 -1.74
CA ALA A 188 -4.56 -40.60 -0.70
C ALA A 188 -3.37 -41.50 -1.08
N GLU A 189 -2.31 -41.45 -0.28
CA GLU A 189 -1.23 -42.44 -0.26
C GLU A 189 -1.04 -42.91 1.18
#